data_AF-A0A419G1X4-F1
#
_entry.id   AF-A0A419G1X4-F1
#
_cell.length_a   1.000
_cell.length_b   1.000
_cell.length_c   1.000
_cell.angle_alpha   90.00
_cell.angle_beta   90.00
_cell.angle_gamma   90.00
#
_symmetry.space_group_name_H-M   'P 1'
#
loop_
_entity.id
_entity.type
_entity.pdbx_description
1 polymer ?
#
loop_
_entity_poly.entity_id
_entity_poly.type
_entity_poly.pdbx_seq_one_letter_code
_entity_poly.pdbx_strand_id
1 'polypeptide(L)'
;MPRSKVVTINGKQITVKEHKIKELREEVIPKLSIVMDAQELAGKGIKDMVPVFEAKIAELFPEVTEADVDESYPSEVEALIEAWVEVNFTGLKKIYKPLLSLAQMGIAK
;
A
#
# COMPACT_ATOMS: atom_id res chain seq x y z
N MET A 1 -2.49 -4.77 20.25
CA MET A 1 -3.62 -4.54 19.32
C MET A 1 -3.04 -4.26 17.93
N PRO A 2 -3.69 -4.69 16.84
CA PRO A 2 -3.26 -4.32 15.49
C PRO A 2 -3.27 -2.80 15.36
N ARG A 3 -2.28 -2.23 14.65
CA ARG A 3 -2.25 -0.79 14.41
C ARG A 3 -3.43 -0.40 13.53
N SER A 4 -4.08 0.71 13.86
CA SER A 4 -5.14 1.27 13.03
C SER A 4 -5.10 2.78 13.06
N LYS A 5 -5.51 3.41 11.96
CA LYS A 5 -5.58 4.86 11.82
C LYS A 5 -6.88 5.21 11.12
N VAL A 6 -7.54 6.27 11.58
CA VAL A 6 -8.75 6.78 10.96
C VAL A 6 -8.37 7.99 10.13
N VAL A 7 -8.80 8.00 8.87
CA VAL A 7 -8.60 9.10 7.92
C VAL A 7 -9.94 9.47 7.32
N THR A 8 -10.04 10.69 6.81
CA THR A 8 -11.27 11.16 6.15
C THR A 8 -11.00 11.35 4.67
N ILE A 9 -11.88 10.80 3.81
CA ILE A 9 -11.85 10.95 2.35
C ILE A 9 -13.27 11.26 1.89
N ASN A 10 -13.46 12.34 1.12
CA ASN A 10 -14.78 12.83 0.72
C ASN A 10 -15.80 12.91 1.88
N GLY A 11 -15.36 13.39 3.05
CA GLY A 11 -16.19 13.45 4.26
C GLY A 11 -16.54 12.09 4.91
N LYS A 12 -16.07 10.97 4.37
CA LYS A 12 -16.23 9.61 4.94
C LYS A 12 -15.03 9.25 5.80
N GLN A 13 -15.29 8.69 6.98
CA GLN A 13 -14.24 8.15 7.84
C GLN A 13 -13.87 6.73 7.42
N ILE A 14 -12.62 6.54 7.01
CA ILE A 14 -12.04 5.26 6.59
C ILE A 14 -11.11 4.78 7.70
N THR A 15 -11.29 3.54 8.13
CA THR A 15 -10.44 2.94 9.16
C THR A 15 -9.40 2.05 8.51
N VAL A 16 -8.20 2.59 8.37
CA VAL A 16 -7.03 1.83 7.92
C VAL A 16 -6.58 0.89 9.03
N LYS A 17 -6.53 -0.41 8.76
CA LYS A 17 -6.09 -1.44 9.72
C LYS A 17 -4.84 -2.15 9.22
N GLU A 18 -4.08 -2.67 10.19
CA GLU A 18 -2.92 -3.52 9.92
C GLU A 18 -3.38 -4.88 9.39
N HIS A 19 -2.90 -5.23 8.20
CA HIS A 19 -3.11 -6.53 7.60
C HIS A 19 -2.14 -7.56 8.19
N LYS A 20 -2.57 -8.80 8.24
CA LYS A 20 -1.69 -9.93 8.57
C LYS A 20 -0.66 -10.11 7.46
N ILE A 21 0.50 -10.68 7.81
CA ILE A 21 1.57 -11.01 6.85
C ILE A 21 1.04 -11.89 5.69
N LYS A 22 0.09 -12.78 5.96
CA LYS A 22 -0.54 -13.63 4.93
C LYS A 22 -1.39 -12.81 3.95
N GLU A 23 -2.25 -11.93 4.46
CA GLU A 23 -3.10 -11.03 3.66
C GLU A 23 -2.24 -10.07 2.83
N LEU A 24 -1.16 -9.53 3.42
CA LEU A 24 -0.20 -8.71 2.70
C LEU A 24 0.44 -9.47 1.52
N ARG A 25 0.78 -10.75 1.72
CA ARG A 25 1.41 -11.60 0.71
C ARG A 25 0.46 -12.04 -0.39
N GLU A 26 -0.75 -12.42 -0.04
CA GLU A 26 -1.69 -13.09 -0.95
C GLU A 26 -2.67 -12.12 -1.62
N GLU A 27 -2.95 -10.98 -1.00
CA GLU A 27 -3.96 -10.03 -1.51
C GLU A 27 -3.34 -8.69 -1.91
N VAL A 28 -2.54 -8.08 -1.03
CA VAL A 28 -2.03 -6.71 -1.23
C VAL A 28 -0.88 -6.68 -2.24
N ILE A 29 0.16 -7.48 -2.02
CA ILE A 29 1.35 -7.48 -2.88
C ILE A 29 0.98 -7.81 -4.34
N PRO A 30 0.16 -8.82 -4.65
CA PRO A 30 -0.28 -9.09 -6.01
C PRO A 30 -0.94 -7.89 -6.69
N LYS A 31 -1.87 -7.21 -6.01
CA LYS A 31 -2.55 -6.01 -6.51
C LYS A 31 -1.59 -4.85 -6.81
N LEU A 32 -0.55 -4.68 -5.98
CA LEU A 32 0.49 -3.66 -6.15
C LEU A 32 1.54 -4.05 -7.20
N SER A 33 1.89 -5.34 -7.31
CA SER A 33 2.93 -5.86 -8.19
C SER A 33 2.57 -5.81 -9.68
N ILE A 34 1.29 -5.60 -10.00
CA ILE A 34 0.83 -5.27 -11.36
C ILE A 34 1.39 -3.91 -11.81
N VAL A 35 1.78 -3.05 -10.86
CA VAL A 35 2.14 -1.65 -11.12
C VAL A 35 3.62 -1.35 -10.83
N MET A 36 4.31 -2.15 -10.00
CA MET A 36 5.76 -1.98 -9.72
C MET A 36 6.46 -3.31 -9.46
N ASP A 37 7.72 -3.41 -9.88
CA ASP A 37 8.55 -4.56 -9.52
C ASP A 37 9.03 -4.50 -8.04
N ALA A 38 9.48 -5.64 -7.51
CA ALA A 38 9.92 -5.73 -6.12
C ALA A 38 11.19 -4.90 -5.79
N GLN A 39 12.01 -4.56 -6.79
CA GLN A 39 13.18 -3.69 -6.67
C GLN A 39 12.77 -2.21 -6.59
N GLU A 40 11.78 -1.79 -7.39
CA GLU A 40 11.21 -0.45 -7.32
C GLU A 40 10.55 -0.21 -5.97
N LEU A 41 9.78 -1.17 -5.46
CA LEU A 41 9.16 -1.11 -4.12
C LEU A 41 10.18 -1.02 -2.98
N ALA A 42 11.41 -1.51 -3.20
CA ALA A 42 12.47 -1.48 -2.20
C ALA A 42 13.29 -0.20 -2.22
N GLY A 43 13.41 0.43 -3.39
CA GLY A 43 14.20 1.65 -3.61
C GLY A 43 13.40 2.95 -3.52
N LYS A 44 12.08 2.89 -3.75
CA LYS A 44 11.20 4.06 -3.77
C LYS A 44 10.75 4.49 -2.38
N GLY A 45 10.71 5.81 -2.17
CA GLY A 45 10.12 6.40 -0.97
C GLY A 45 8.61 6.29 -1.00
N ILE A 46 7.96 6.48 0.15
CA ILE A 46 6.48 6.47 0.26
C ILE A 46 5.82 7.39 -0.78
N LYS A 47 6.43 8.56 -1.04
CA LYS A 47 5.97 9.54 -2.02
C LYS A 47 5.95 9.02 -3.46
N ASP A 48 6.92 8.19 -3.83
CA ASP A 48 6.99 7.62 -5.18
C ASP A 48 5.99 6.47 -5.36
N MET A 49 5.43 5.95 -4.26
CA MET A 49 4.35 4.96 -4.30
C MET A 49 2.96 5.59 -4.38
N VAL A 50 2.81 6.88 -4.08
CA VAL A 50 1.49 7.56 -4.07
C VAL A 50 0.73 7.38 -5.39
N PRO A 51 1.32 7.63 -6.58
CA PRO A 51 0.59 7.48 -7.85
C PRO A 51 0.13 6.03 -8.12
N VAL A 52 0.92 5.06 -7.64
CA VAL A 52 0.63 3.63 -7.77
C VAL A 52 -0.52 3.22 -6.87
N PHE A 53 -0.54 3.76 -5.65
CA PHE A 53 -1.63 3.55 -4.72
C PHE A 53 -2.91 4.25 -5.17
N GLU A 54 -2.84 5.47 -5.71
CA GLU A 54 -4.00 6.18 -6.27
C GLU A 54 -4.74 5.33 -7.30
N ALA A 55 -4.02 4.74 -8.26
CA ALA A 55 -4.59 3.86 -9.27
C ALA A 55 -5.23 2.57 -8.70
N LYS A 56 -4.93 2.22 -7.45
CA LYS A 56 -5.37 0.99 -6.78
C LYS A 56 -6.12 1.23 -5.48
N ILE A 57 -6.46 2.48 -5.15
CA ILE A 57 -7.12 2.83 -3.88
C ILE A 57 -8.44 2.07 -3.75
N ALA A 58 -9.27 2.03 -4.80
CA ALA A 58 -10.55 1.33 -4.77
C ALA A 58 -10.39 -0.20 -4.61
N GLU A 59 -9.27 -0.77 -5.08
CA GLU A 59 -8.98 -2.21 -4.91
C GLU A 59 -8.45 -2.56 -3.51
N LEU A 60 -7.76 -1.62 -2.85
CA LEU A 60 -7.21 -1.77 -1.51
C LEU A 60 -8.21 -1.41 -0.42
N PHE A 61 -9.11 -0.47 -0.72
CA PHE A 61 -10.15 0.03 0.15
C PHE A 61 -11.51 -0.14 -0.55
N PRO A 62 -12.14 -1.31 -0.47
CA PRO A 62 -13.43 -1.56 -1.12
C PRO A 62 -14.57 -0.66 -0.61
N GLU A 63 -14.35 0.01 0.53
CA GLU A 63 -15.21 1.03 1.12
C GLU A 63 -15.04 2.43 0.49
N VAL A 64 -14.04 2.63 -0.36
CA VAL A 64 -13.77 3.85 -1.12
C VAL A 64 -14.08 3.58 -2.60
N THR A 65 -14.99 4.37 -3.17
CA THR A 65 -15.32 4.28 -4.61
C THR A 65 -14.42 5.18 -5.44
N GLU A 66 -14.36 4.97 -6.77
CA GLU A 66 -13.65 5.89 -7.67
C GLU A 66 -14.19 7.32 -7.56
N ALA A 67 -15.50 7.48 -7.45
CA ALA A 67 -16.13 8.79 -7.24
C ALA A 67 -15.69 9.45 -5.92
N ASP A 68 -15.46 8.67 -4.86
CA ASP A 68 -14.94 9.22 -3.60
C ASP A 68 -13.52 9.75 -3.76
N VAL A 69 -12.70 9.12 -4.60
CA VAL A 69 -11.35 9.60 -4.89
C VAL A 69 -11.40 10.87 -5.74
N ASP A 70 -12.24 10.88 -6.79
CA ASP A 70 -12.36 12.01 -7.71
C ASP A 70 -12.95 13.27 -7.04
N GLU A 71 -13.83 13.09 -6.05
CA GLU A 71 -14.43 14.19 -5.28
C GLU A 71 -13.60 14.59 -4.05
N SER A 72 -12.51 13.88 -3.75
CA SER A 72 -11.63 14.19 -2.61
C SER A 72 -10.55 15.20 -2.95
N TYR A 73 -10.09 15.91 -1.92
CA TYR A 73 -8.87 16.71 -2.07
C TYR A 73 -7.66 15.78 -2.22
N PRO A 74 -6.67 16.12 -3.07
CA PRO A 74 -5.44 15.33 -3.19
C PRO A 74 -4.76 15.06 -1.84
N SER A 75 -4.82 16.00 -0.90
CA SER A 75 -4.29 15.82 0.46
C SER A 75 -5.02 14.76 1.29
N GLU A 76 -6.31 14.52 1.04
CA GLU A 76 -7.07 13.45 1.70
C GLU A 76 -6.68 12.07 1.15
N VAL A 77 -6.49 12.00 -0.17
CA VAL A 77 -6.00 10.81 -0.86
C VAL A 77 -4.59 10.45 -0.39
N GLU A 78 -3.69 11.45 -0.35
CA GLU A 78 -2.34 11.28 0.22
C GLU A 78 -2.38 10.82 1.68
N ALA A 79 -3.25 11.40 2.51
CA ALA A 79 -3.39 11.02 3.91
C ALA A 79 -3.86 9.56 4.08
N LEU A 80 -4.76 9.08 3.21
CA LEU A 80 -5.18 7.68 3.19
C LEU A 80 -4.03 6.75 2.86
N ILE A 81 -3.22 7.11 1.86
CA ILE A 81 -2.05 6.32 1.45
C ILE A 81 -1.00 6.31 2.55
N GLU A 82 -0.69 7.46 3.13
CA GLU A 82 0.29 7.59 4.22
C GLU A 82 -0.16 6.76 5.44
N ALA A 83 -1.44 6.84 5.80
CA ALA A 83 -2.00 6.02 6.88
C ALA A 83 -1.88 4.52 6.58
N TRP A 84 -2.17 4.09 5.35
CA TRP A 84 -2.01 2.70 4.93
C TRP A 84 -0.57 2.23 5.07
N VAL A 85 0.37 3.01 4.54
CA VAL A 85 1.78 2.68 4.57
C VAL A 85 2.25 2.64 6.01
N GLU A 86 2.00 3.65 6.83
CA GLU A 86 2.43 3.66 8.24
C GLU A 86 2.00 2.40 9.01
N VAL A 87 0.75 2.00 8.81
CA VAL A 87 0.15 0.85 9.48
C VAL A 87 0.74 -0.48 8.96
N ASN A 88 0.99 -0.62 7.65
CA ASN A 88 1.36 -1.88 7.01
C ASN A 88 2.85 -2.03 6.64
N PHE A 89 3.64 -0.94 6.63
CA PHE A 89 5.01 -0.90 6.12
C PHE A 89 5.96 -1.84 6.85
N THR A 90 5.79 -2.02 8.16
CA THR A 90 6.57 -2.99 8.93
C THR A 90 6.35 -4.42 8.44
N GLY A 91 5.10 -4.78 8.14
CA GLY A 91 4.75 -6.09 7.59
C GLY A 91 5.28 -6.25 6.17
N LEU A 92 5.11 -5.20 5.36
CA LEU A 92 5.62 -5.12 4.00
C LEU A 92 7.14 -5.33 3.95
N LYS A 93 7.91 -4.63 4.78
CA LYS A 93 9.38 -4.79 4.89
C LYS A 93 9.80 -6.21 5.22
N LYS A 94 9.07 -6.91 6.09
CA LYS A 94 9.35 -8.32 6.43
C LYS A 94 9.12 -9.27 5.27
N ILE A 95 8.26 -8.91 4.31
CA ILE A 95 7.98 -9.72 3.12
C ILE A 95 8.94 -9.37 1.99
N TYR A 96 9.19 -8.09 1.73
CA TYR A 96 10.10 -7.64 0.67
C TYR A 96 11.57 -7.99 0.93
N LYS A 97 12.05 -7.92 2.18
CA LYS A 97 13.47 -8.20 2.48
C LYS A 97 13.90 -9.63 2.08
N PRO A 98 13.14 -10.70 2.36
CA PRO A 98 13.40 -12.02 1.80
C PRO A 98 13.31 -12.09 0.27
N LEU A 99 12.31 -11.44 -0.33
CA LEU A 99 12.11 -11.42 -1.79
C LEU A 99 13.29 -10.78 -2.53
N LEU A 100 13.81 -9.67 -2.03
CA LEU A 100 15.00 -9.01 -2.56
C LEU A 100 16.25 -9.87 -2.42
N SER A 101 16.41 -10.54 -1.28
CA SER A 101 17.52 -11.47 -1.04
C SER A 101 17.49 -12.64 -2.03
N LEU A 102 16.31 -13.21 -2.29
CA LEU A 102 16.13 -14.27 -3.28
C LEU A 102 16.36 -13.79 -4.72
N ALA A 103 15.87 -12.59 -5.07
CA ALA A 103 16.09 -12.00 -6.39
C ALA A 103 17.57 -11.70 -6.65
N GLN A 104 18.29 -11.15 -5.66
CA GLN A 104 19.74 -10.93 -5.76
C GLN A 104 20.53 -12.23 -5.88
N MET A 105 20.10 -13.30 -5.20
CA MET A 105 20.71 -14.63 -5.36
C MET A 105 20.42 -15.27 -6.73
N GLY A 106 19.27 -14.97 -7.35
CA GLY A 106 18.91 -15.45 -8.68
C GLY A 106 19.64 -14.74 -9.83
N ILE A 107 20.05 -13.48 -9.64
CA ILE A 107 20.86 -12.70 -10.60
C ILE A 107 22.35 -13.07 -10.53
N ALA A 108 22.80 -13.67 -9.42
CA ALA A 108 24.18 -14.09 -9.21
C ALA A 108 24.54 -15.46 -9.84
N LYS A 109 23.79 -15.95 -10.83
CA LYS A 109 24.03 -17.23 -11.49
C LYS A 109 24.08 -17.12 -13.00
#